data_AF-A0A1B1AD88-F1
#
_entry.id   AF-A0A1B1AD88-F1
#
_cell.length_a   1.000
_cell.length_b   1.000
_cell.length_c   1.000
_cell.angle_alpha   90.00
_cell.angle_beta   90.00
_cell.angle_gamma   90.00
#
_symmetry.space_group_name_H-M   'P 1'
#
loop_
_entity.id
_entity.type
_entity.pdbx_description
1 polymer ?
#
loop_
_entity_poly.entity_id
_entity_poly.type
_entity_poly.pdbx_seq_one_letter_code
_entity_poly.pdbx_strand_id
1 'polypeptide(L)'
;MSKQGSALLSVGLGAAILYLGAQAVTGRQGLVAYVDLQAQERVLEQRVADLSDEETRLQARAERLQAGENFDNDYLDERARITLAAGDPDEIVFDLN
;
A
#
# COMPACT_ATOMS: atom_id res chain seq x y z
N MET A 1 -55.30 33.48 -4.97
CA MET A 1 -53.86 33.79 -5.17
C MET A 1 -52.92 32.75 -4.54
N SER A 2 -53.29 31.47 -4.43
CA SER A 2 -52.52 30.46 -3.64
C SER A 2 -51.63 29.50 -4.45
N LYS A 3 -51.87 29.33 -5.76
CA LYS A 3 -51.14 28.32 -6.56
C LYS A 3 -49.71 28.76 -6.95
N GLN A 4 -49.50 30.04 -7.24
CA GLN A 4 -48.17 30.54 -7.62
C GLN A 4 -47.17 30.54 -6.46
N GLY A 5 -47.61 30.82 -5.23
CA GLY A 5 -46.74 30.78 -4.05
C GLY A 5 -46.25 29.36 -3.72
N SER A 6 -47.11 28.35 -3.89
CA SER A 6 -46.73 26.94 -3.69
C SER A 6 -45.80 26.41 -4.79
N ALA A 7 -46.00 26.82 -6.05
CA ALA A 7 -45.10 26.49 -7.15
C ALA A 7 -43.70 27.09 -6.96
N LEU A 8 -43.61 28.35 -6.55
CA LEU A 8 -42.32 28.99 -6.25
C LEU A 8 -41.62 28.35 -5.05
N LEU A 9 -42.36 27.98 -4.00
CA LEU A 9 -41.82 27.26 -2.85
C LEU A 9 -41.25 25.89 -3.22
N SER A 10 -41.98 25.10 -4.01
CA SER A 10 -41.54 23.77 -4.44
C SER A 10 -40.32 23.83 -5.35
N VAL A 11 -40.28 24.78 -6.30
CA VAL A 11 -39.11 25.00 -7.17
C VAL A 11 -37.90 25.48 -6.35
N GLY A 12 -38.10 26.41 -5.42
CA GLY A 12 -37.04 26.90 -4.53
C GLY A 12 -36.47 25.79 -3.64
N LEU A 13 -37.34 24.94 -3.07
CA LEU A 13 -36.92 23.81 -2.25
C LEU A 13 -36.17 22.77 -3.08
N GLY A 14 -36.63 22.48 -4.31
CA GLY A 14 -35.95 21.59 -5.24
C GLY A 14 -34.55 22.09 -5.60
N ALA A 15 -34.41 23.40 -5.90
CA ALA A 15 -33.12 24.01 -6.17
C ALA A 15 -32.17 23.96 -4.97
N ALA A 16 -32.70 24.19 -3.75
CA ALA A 16 -31.92 24.08 -2.52
C ALA A 16 -31.41 22.66 -2.28
N ILE A 17 -32.25 21.64 -2.48
CA ILE A 17 -31.86 20.23 -2.34
C ILE A 17 -30.79 19.87 -3.36
N LEU A 18 -30.93 20.29 -4.62
CA LEU A 18 -29.92 20.04 -5.66
C LEU A 18 -28.59 20.71 -5.34
N TYR A 19 -28.62 21.95 -4.86
CA TYR A 19 -27.42 22.68 -4.46
C TYR A 19 -26.70 22.01 -3.28
N LEU A 20 -27.44 21.63 -2.24
CA LEU A 20 -26.91 20.91 -1.09
C LEU A 20 -26.38 19.53 -1.48
N GLY A 21 -27.09 18.80 -2.34
CA GLY A 21 -26.66 17.51 -2.86
C GLY A 21 -25.37 17.61 -3.68
N ALA A 22 -25.26 18.60 -4.57
CA ALA A 22 -24.04 18.86 -5.32
C ALA A 22 -22.87 19.18 -4.39
N GLN A 23 -23.08 20.08 -3.41
CA GLN A 23 -22.06 20.42 -2.41
C GLN A 23 -21.70 19.26 -1.47
N ALA A 24 -22.63 18.36 -1.16
CA ALA A 24 -22.35 17.17 -0.36
C ALA A 24 -21.48 16.14 -1.13
N VAL A 25 -21.58 16.11 -2.46
CA VAL A 25 -20.75 15.24 -3.30
C VAL A 25 -19.39 15.87 -3.57
N THR A 26 -19.34 17.14 -3.98
CA THR A 26 -18.13 17.84 -4.45
C THR A 26 -17.44 18.67 -3.37
N GLY A 27 -18.01 18.78 -2.18
CA GLY A 27 -17.45 19.55 -1.08
C GLY A 27 -16.13 18.97 -0.59
N ARG A 28 -15.36 19.80 0.13
CA ARG A 28 -14.05 19.43 0.69
C ARG A 28 -14.09 18.20 1.62
N GLN A 29 -15.24 17.94 2.24
CA GLN A 29 -15.52 16.75 3.07
C GLN A 29 -16.61 15.87 2.42
N GLY A 30 -16.82 16.02 1.12
CA GLY A 30 -17.85 15.30 0.40
C GLY A 30 -17.49 13.84 0.14
N LEU A 31 -18.45 13.11 -0.43
CA LEU A 31 -18.32 11.69 -0.71
C LEU A 31 -17.11 11.34 -1.58
N VAL A 32 -16.76 12.20 -2.55
CA VAL A 32 -15.58 11.99 -3.40
C VAL A 32 -14.29 12.04 -2.58
N ALA A 33 -14.15 13.06 -1.72
CA ALA A 33 -12.99 13.19 -0.84
C ALA A 33 -12.88 12.02 0.15
N TYR A 34 -14.02 11.49 0.61
CA TYR A 34 -14.05 10.30 1.46
C TYR A 34 -13.55 9.05 0.74
N VAL A 35 -14.00 8.82 -0.50
CA VAL A 35 -13.53 7.68 -1.31
C VAL A 35 -12.04 7.80 -1.62
N ASP A 36 -11.56 9.00 -1.98
CA ASP A 36 -10.14 9.25 -2.21
C ASP A 36 -9.30 9.02 -0.95
N LEU A 37 -9.81 9.40 0.23
CA LEU A 37 -9.14 9.16 1.50
C LEU A 37 -9.08 7.66 1.81
N GLN A 38 -10.17 6.92 1.63
CA GLN A 38 -10.18 5.47 1.82
C GLN A 38 -9.25 4.74 0.83
N ALA A 39 -9.16 5.22 -0.41
CA ALA A 39 -8.23 4.66 -1.39
C ALA A 39 -6.78 4.89 -0.95
N GLN A 40 -6.46 6.09 -0.45
CA GLN A 40 -5.13 6.39 0.10
C GLN A 40 -4.81 5.55 1.33
N GLU A 41 -5.76 5.39 2.25
CA GLU A 41 -5.62 4.56 3.44
C GLU A 41 -5.24 3.11 3.06
N ARG A 42 -5.99 2.49 2.14
CA ARG A 42 -5.69 1.12 1.67
C ARG A 42 -4.31 1.00 1.02
N VAL A 43 -3.91 1.99 0.22
CA VAL A 43 -2.57 1.99 -0.40
C VAL A 43 -1.48 2.10 0.68
N LEU A 44 -1.72 2.90 1.72
CA LEU A 44 -0.76 3.08 2.80
C LEU A 44 -0.65 1.82 3.67
N GLU A 45 -1.79 1.20 4.01
CA GLU A 45 -1.85 -0.08 4.72
C GLU A 45 -1.07 -1.17 3.98
N GLN A 46 -1.28 -1.28 2.66
CA GLN A 46 -0.54 -2.24 1.84
C GLN A 46 0.96 -1.95 1.83
N ARG A 47 1.38 -0.69 1.71
CA ARG A 47 2.80 -0.31 1.77
C ARG A 47 3.44 -0.66 3.11
N VAL A 48 2.71 -0.46 4.22
CA VAL A 48 3.20 -0.82 5.54
C VAL A 48 3.37 -2.33 5.66
N ALA A 49 2.41 -3.12 5.15
CA ALA A 49 2.54 -4.58 5.12
C ALA A 49 3.75 -5.03 4.30
N ASP A 50 3.91 -4.49 3.08
CA ASP A 50 5.02 -4.83 2.19
C ASP A 50 6.38 -4.50 2.83
N LEU A 51 6.50 -3.34 3.46
CA LEU A 51 7.73 -2.92 4.15
C LEU A 51 8.02 -3.76 5.39
N SER A 52 6.99 -4.14 6.16
CA SER A 52 7.14 -5.01 7.32
C SER A 52 7.62 -6.41 6.93
N ASP A 53 7.12 -6.94 5.80
CA ASP A 53 7.56 -8.22 5.25
C ASP A 53 9.01 -8.13 4.74
N GLU A 54 9.37 -7.02 4.08
CA GLU A 54 10.74 -6.77 3.65
C GLU A 54 11.70 -6.64 4.83
N GLU A 55 11.33 -5.88 5.87
CA GLU A 55 12.11 -5.75 7.10
C GLU A 55 12.35 -7.12 7.72
N THR A 56 11.30 -7.92 7.89
CA THR A 56 11.40 -9.27 8.50
C THR A 56 12.36 -10.16 7.71
N ARG A 57 12.30 -10.12 6.37
CA ARG A 57 13.21 -10.88 5.51
C ARG A 57 14.66 -10.39 5.61
N LEU A 58 14.87 -9.08 5.65
CA LEU A 58 16.20 -8.48 5.78
C LEU A 58 16.80 -8.77 7.16
N GLN A 59 15.98 -8.71 8.21
CA GLN A 59 16.37 -9.05 9.57
C GLN A 59 16.81 -10.51 9.67
N ALA A 60 15.99 -11.45 9.18
CA ALA A 60 16.34 -12.88 9.17
C ALA A 60 17.64 -13.14 8.38
N ARG A 61 17.86 -12.40 7.29
CA ARG A 61 19.10 -12.46 6.53
C ARG A 61 20.29 -11.89 7.30
N ALA A 62 20.12 -10.77 7.99
CA ALA A 62 21.17 -10.13 8.78
C ALA A 62 21.57 -11.02 9.97
N GLU A 63 20.61 -11.63 10.65
CA GLU A 63 20.84 -12.57 11.75
C GLU A 63 21.70 -13.75 11.33
N ARG A 64 21.47 -14.32 10.13
CA ARG A 64 22.30 -15.40 9.58
C ARG A 64 23.74 -15.00 9.26
N LEU A 65 23.97 -13.72 9.00
CA LEU A 65 25.30 -13.19 8.66
C LEU A 65 26.01 -12.58 9.87
N GLN A 66 25.31 -12.42 11.00
CA GLN A 66 25.89 -11.88 12.22
C GLN A 66 26.77 -12.93 12.90
N ALA A 67 27.97 -12.55 13.30
CA ALA A 67 28.89 -13.44 14.01
C ALA A 67 28.28 -13.86 15.36
N GLY A 68 28.04 -15.17 15.54
CA GLY A 68 27.38 -15.75 16.72
C GLY A 68 26.89 -17.17 16.47
N GLU A 69 26.01 -17.67 17.33
CA GLU A 69 25.43 -19.03 17.20
C GLU A 69 24.57 -19.23 15.95
N ASN A 70 23.99 -18.16 15.42
CA ASN A 70 23.13 -18.21 14.23
C ASN A 70 23.88 -17.96 12.91
N PHE A 71 25.22 -17.92 12.95
CA PHE A 71 26.04 -17.63 11.78
C PHE A 71 26.04 -18.81 10.79
N ASP A 72 25.60 -18.55 9.57
CA ASP A 72 25.46 -19.55 8.50
C ASP A 72 26.58 -19.37 7.46
N ASN A 73 27.59 -20.25 7.53
CA ASN A 73 28.77 -20.20 6.66
C ASN A 73 28.44 -20.59 5.22
N ASP A 74 27.58 -21.59 5.02
CA ASP A 74 27.16 -22.06 3.69
C ASP A 74 26.36 -20.95 2.98
N TYR A 75 25.47 -20.28 3.72
CA TYR A 75 24.76 -19.11 3.20
C TYR A 75 25.71 -17.96 2.86
N LEU A 76 26.76 -17.71 3.64
CA LEU A 76 27.78 -16.71 3.32
C LEU A 76 28.50 -17.07 2.01
N ASP A 77 28.92 -18.32 1.82
CA ASP A 77 29.62 -18.77 0.62
C ASP A 77 28.74 -18.61 -0.63
N GLU A 78 27.49 -19.06 -0.56
CA GLU A 78 26.51 -18.86 -1.64
C GLU A 78 26.30 -17.37 -1.96
N ARG A 79 26.23 -16.52 -0.92
CA ARG A 79 26.13 -15.06 -1.12
C ARG A 79 27.39 -14.47 -1.74
N ALA A 80 28.59 -14.98 -1.43
CA ALA A 80 29.84 -14.55 -2.03
C ALA A 80 29.91 -14.94 -3.51
N ARG A 81 29.47 -16.15 -3.87
CA ARG A 81 29.36 -16.59 -5.27
C ARG A 81 28.43 -15.68 -6.07
N ILE A 82 27.22 -15.41 -5.58
CA ILE A 82 26.24 -14.57 -6.27
C ILE A 82 26.71 -13.10 -6.37
N THR A 83 27.25 -12.54 -5.28
CA THR A 83 27.49 -11.09 -5.18
C THR A 83 28.86 -10.69 -5.72
N LEU A 84 29.88 -11.54 -5.54
CA LEU A 84 31.27 -11.25 -5.89
C LEU A 84 31.75 -12.02 -7.11
N ALA A 85 30.89 -12.86 -7.72
CA ALA A 85 31.29 -13.83 -8.74
C ALA A 85 32.50 -14.68 -8.29
N ALA A 86 32.59 -14.95 -6.98
CA ALA A 86 33.70 -15.65 -6.36
C ALA A 86 33.66 -17.18 -6.56
N GLY A 87 32.77 -17.68 -7.41
CA GLY A 87 32.73 -19.08 -7.79
C GLY A 87 33.94 -19.44 -8.65
N ASP A 88 34.53 -20.60 -8.39
CA ASP A 88 35.55 -21.16 -9.28
C ASP A 88 34.89 -21.44 -10.65
N PRO A 89 35.45 -20.96 -11.78
CA PRO A 89 34.86 -21.16 -13.10
C PRO A 89 34.64 -22.64 -13.49
N ASP A 90 35.30 -23.58 -12.80
CA ASP A 90 35.17 -25.03 -13.02
C ASP A 90 34.28 -25.75 -11.98
N GLU A 91 33.59 -25.02 -11.09
CA GLU A 91 32.76 -25.63 -10.05
C GLU A 91 31.40 -26.15 -10.59
N ILE A 92 31.11 -27.42 -10.33
CA ILE A 92 29.84 -28.07 -10.71
C ILE A 92 28.98 -28.27 -9.45
N VAL A 93 27.89 -27.50 -9.35
CA VAL A 93 26.89 -27.65 -8.28
C VAL A 93 25.86 -28.70 -8.69
N PHE A 94 25.68 -29.73 -7.87
CA PHE A 94 24.62 -30.74 -8.04
C PHE A 94 23.49 -30.46 -7.06
N ASP A 95 22.26 -30.33 -7.57
CA ASP A 95 21.05 -30.37 -6.75
C ASP A 95 20.68 -31.85 -6.48
N LEU A 96 20.51 -32.21 -5.21
CA LEU A 96 20.21 -33.57 -4.76
C LEU A 96 18.81 -33.66 -4.13
N ASN A 97 17.83 -32.95 -4.71
CA ASN A 97 16.40 -33.10 -4.41
C ASN A 97 15.63 -33.78 -5.53
#